data_AF-A0A7S0FRD2-F1
#
_entry.id   AF-A0A7S0FRD2-F1
#
_cell.length_a   1.000
_cell.length_b   1.000
_cell.length_c   1.000
_cell.angle_alpha   90.00
_cell.angle_beta   90.00
_cell.angle_gamma   90.00
#
_symmetry.space_group_name_H-M   'P 1'
#
loop_
_entity.id
_entity.type
_entity.pdbx_description
1 polymer ?
#
loop_
_entity_poly.entity_id
_entity_poly.type
_entity_poly.pdbx_seq_one_letter_code
_entity_poly.pdbx_strand_id
1 'polypeptide(L)'
;VERETCKCIPSALRLLSLAEEAQKISEEGEGDQAPGVVGNALLMSISDMWPSIHQRLKMISQQFRAKDNEPTIGPTILILSASQLHNRNTAPFSDKVFIAELFELIGCVCELSGDFMTSRFEHDVWPMFAELIGHEVMLRERQRKGHAAGNQKPNLPKNMSATRKAIASTVVRSHSTLSDDRNQMALLTMLACISRCLQSRVLGVGLLGLVSSIGTLVLPLLADDGKVGDAAEEVVKSLLALDSDALWRPLMTLGGGHVNPRPYKSMSIISRNGSDGCPLDTIVTEETDERVNRSLTRRALGLMHFAGSLIEQVIV
;
A
#
# COMPACT_ATOMS: atom_id res chain seq x y z
N VAL A 1 15.23 16.74 18.78
CA VAL A 1 14.94 15.95 17.56
C VAL A 1 16.22 15.35 16.97
N GLU A 2 17.20 16.12 16.49
CA GLU A 2 18.43 15.60 15.85
C GLU A 2 19.24 14.55 16.65
N ARG A 3 19.42 14.73 17.97
CA ARG A 3 20.16 13.76 18.82
C ARG A 3 19.44 12.44 19.03
N GLU A 4 18.12 12.41 18.93
CA GLU A 4 17.34 11.19 19.02
C GLU A 4 17.29 10.48 17.66
N THR A 5 17.44 11.24 16.56
CA THR A 5 17.45 10.70 15.20
C THR A 5 18.57 9.68 14.97
N CYS A 6 19.77 9.96 15.51
CA CYS A 6 20.94 9.08 15.41
C CYS A 6 20.86 7.82 16.30
N LYS A 7 19.96 7.73 17.29
CA LYS A 7 19.90 6.56 18.17
C LYS A 7 19.15 5.38 17.55
N CYS A 8 18.16 5.64 16.70
CA CYS A 8 17.38 4.56 16.09
C CYS A 8 18.14 3.83 14.98
N ILE A 9 19.09 4.45 14.29
CA ILE A 9 19.84 3.79 13.20
C ILE A 9 20.73 2.65 13.75
N PRO A 10 21.59 2.85 14.77
CA PRO A 10 22.33 1.76 15.38
C PRO A 10 21.42 0.68 15.99
N SER A 11 20.28 1.10 16.54
CA SER A 11 19.32 0.17 17.16
C SER A 11 18.58 -0.68 16.11
N ALA A 12 18.24 -0.09 14.95
CA ALA A 12 17.70 -0.78 13.79
C ALA A 12 18.72 -1.73 13.15
N LEU A 13 19.97 -1.31 12.98
CA LEU A 13 21.06 -2.18 12.51
C LEU A 13 21.30 -3.34 13.49
N ARG A 14 21.19 -3.09 14.80
CA ARG A 14 21.26 -4.15 15.81
C ARG A 14 20.07 -5.10 15.71
N LEU A 15 18.85 -4.60 15.45
CA LEU A 15 17.69 -5.46 15.19
C LEU A 15 17.90 -6.33 13.97
N LEU A 16 18.38 -5.76 12.86
CA LEU A 16 18.65 -6.51 11.63
C LEU A 16 19.73 -7.57 11.85
N SER A 17 20.78 -7.25 12.61
CA SER A 17 21.80 -8.24 12.97
C SER A 17 21.24 -9.37 13.85
N LEU A 18 20.43 -9.05 14.86
CA LEU A 18 19.80 -10.04 15.74
C LEU A 18 18.77 -10.88 14.98
N ALA A 19 18.07 -10.28 14.03
CA ALA A 19 17.13 -10.94 13.14
C ALA A 19 17.82 -11.95 12.24
N GLU A 20 18.91 -11.55 11.60
CA GLU A 20 19.70 -12.42 10.73
C GLU A 20 20.29 -13.60 11.51
N GLU A 21 20.73 -13.35 12.74
CA GLU A 21 21.23 -14.40 13.64
C GLU A 21 20.11 -15.35 14.09
N ALA A 22 18.93 -14.82 14.45
CA ALA A 22 17.76 -15.63 14.79
C ALA A 22 17.29 -16.50 13.60
N GLN A 23 17.34 -15.95 12.38
CA GLN A 23 16.99 -16.68 11.17
C GLN A 23 17.97 -17.82 10.89
N LYS A 24 19.28 -17.58 10.99
CA LYS A 24 20.31 -18.62 10.83
C LYS A 24 20.11 -19.77 11.82
N ILE A 25 19.81 -19.44 13.08
CA ILE A 25 19.56 -20.45 14.11
C ILE A 25 18.29 -21.27 13.80
N SER A 26 17.26 -20.64 13.23
CA SER A 26 16.04 -21.33 12.80
C SER A 26 16.28 -22.27 11.61
N GLU A 27 17.22 -21.96 10.72
CA GLU A 27 17.53 -22.78 9.53
C GLU A 27 18.49 -23.93 9.85
N GLU A 28 19.43 -23.73 10.79
CA GLU A 28 20.45 -24.74 11.16
C GLU A 28 19.97 -25.70 12.27
N GLY A 29 18.89 -25.37 12.98
CA GLY A 29 18.47 -26.03 14.21
C GLY A 29 17.27 -26.96 14.09
N GLU A 30 17.36 -28.06 13.35
CA GLU A 30 16.40 -29.18 13.46
C GLU A 30 16.77 -30.15 14.62
N GLY A 31 17.56 -29.68 15.59
CA GLY A 31 18.07 -30.48 16.71
C GLY A 31 17.74 -29.87 18.06
N ASP A 32 16.65 -30.36 18.68
CA ASP A 32 16.24 -30.40 20.11
C ASP A 32 16.56 -29.23 21.08
N GLN A 33 17.19 -28.14 20.64
CA GLN A 33 17.42 -26.95 21.46
C GLN A 33 16.14 -26.13 21.54
N ALA A 34 15.74 -25.80 22.78
CA ALA A 34 14.51 -25.09 23.07
C ALA A 34 14.44 -23.76 22.27
N PRO A 35 13.49 -23.62 21.31
CA PRO A 35 13.42 -22.49 20.38
C PRO A 35 13.08 -21.11 21.00
N GLY A 36 13.05 -20.99 22.34
CA GLY A 36 12.52 -19.82 23.03
C GLY A 36 13.53 -18.73 23.41
N VAL A 37 14.83 -19.02 23.54
CA VAL A 37 15.75 -18.07 24.20
C VAL A 37 16.12 -16.88 23.30
N VAL A 38 16.44 -17.14 22.03
CA VAL A 38 16.85 -16.09 21.08
C VAL A 38 15.66 -15.21 20.68
N GLY A 39 14.49 -15.82 20.48
CA GLY A 39 13.24 -15.10 20.21
C GLY A 39 12.92 -14.08 21.31
N ASN A 40 13.05 -14.47 22.59
CA ASN A 40 12.78 -13.57 23.71
C ASN A 40 13.70 -12.34 23.74
N ALA A 41 15.00 -12.49 23.46
CA ALA A 41 15.93 -11.35 23.45
C ALA A 41 15.63 -10.35 22.32
N LEU A 42 15.24 -10.87 21.13
CA LEU A 42 14.82 -10.06 20.01
C LEU A 42 13.52 -9.30 20.33
N LEU A 43 12.50 -10.00 20.85
CA LEU A 43 11.21 -9.39 21.23
C LEU A 43 11.37 -8.30 22.30
N MET A 44 12.23 -8.51 23.30
CA MET A 44 12.55 -7.50 24.30
C MET A 44 13.20 -6.27 23.66
N SER A 45 14.16 -6.47 22.76
CA SER A 45 14.80 -5.37 22.05
C SER A 45 13.79 -4.58 21.22
N ILE A 46 12.92 -5.27 20.46
CA ILE A 46 11.86 -4.64 19.66
C ILE A 46 10.91 -3.86 20.57
N SER A 47 10.50 -4.43 21.70
CA SER A 47 9.65 -3.77 22.69
C SER A 47 10.25 -2.45 23.18
N ASP A 48 11.55 -2.43 23.49
CA ASP A 48 12.26 -1.25 23.99
C ASP A 48 12.39 -0.16 22.92
N MET A 49 12.57 -0.54 21.66
CA MET A 49 12.70 0.40 20.53
C MET A 49 11.37 0.93 20.01
N TRP A 50 10.30 0.16 20.14
CA TRP A 50 9.02 0.45 19.51
C TRP A 50 8.46 1.85 19.82
N PRO A 51 8.49 2.36 21.07
CA PRO A 51 7.99 3.70 21.37
C PRO A 51 8.69 4.80 20.55
N SER A 52 10.00 4.65 20.31
CA SER A 52 10.77 5.60 19.50
C SER A 52 10.40 5.53 18.01
N ILE A 53 10.16 4.32 17.50
CA ILE A 53 9.71 4.09 16.13
C ILE A 53 8.31 4.69 15.94
N HIS A 54 7.37 4.36 16.82
CA HIS A 54 6.00 4.88 16.80
C HIS A 54 5.98 6.42 16.88
N GLN A 55 6.72 7.02 17.81
CA GLN A 55 6.79 8.49 17.93
C GLN A 55 7.26 9.14 16.63
N ARG A 56 8.23 8.55 15.93
CA ARG A 56 8.69 9.08 14.64
C ARG A 56 7.65 8.95 13.55
N LEU A 57 7.01 7.79 13.44
CA LEU A 57 5.97 7.61 12.45
C LEU A 57 4.83 8.63 12.67
N LYS A 58 4.46 8.88 13.93
CA LYS A 58 3.47 9.90 14.29
C LYS A 58 3.91 11.30 13.88
N MET A 59 5.17 11.67 14.10
CA MET A 59 5.71 12.96 13.64
C MET A 59 5.66 13.07 12.11
N ILE A 60 6.01 12.00 11.39
CA ILE A 60 5.97 11.98 9.92
C ILE A 60 4.52 12.17 9.44
N SER A 61 3.56 11.40 9.95
CA SER A 61 2.14 11.56 9.62
C SER A 61 1.64 13.00 9.89
N GLN A 62 1.99 13.59 11.04
CA GLN A 62 1.62 14.97 11.35
C GLN A 62 2.22 16.00 10.38
N GLN A 63 3.47 15.80 9.94
CA GLN A 63 4.12 16.66 8.96
C GLN A 63 3.43 16.58 7.59
N PHE A 64 2.91 15.41 7.21
CA PHE A 64 2.07 15.26 6.01
C PHE A 64 0.75 16.05 6.16
N ARG A 65 0.04 15.90 7.30
CA ARG A 65 -1.23 16.63 7.54
C ARG A 65 -1.10 18.14 7.55
N ALA A 66 -0.07 18.66 8.21
CA ALA A 66 0.11 20.10 8.37
C ALA A 66 0.24 20.83 7.03
N LYS A 67 0.66 20.10 6.00
CA LYS A 67 1.05 20.63 4.70
C LYS A 67 -0.10 20.77 3.70
N ASP A 68 -1.12 19.92 3.82
CA ASP A 68 -2.32 20.02 2.98
C ASP A 68 -3.12 21.31 3.24
N ASN A 69 -2.88 21.96 4.38
CA ASN A 69 -3.57 23.20 4.76
C ASN A 69 -2.87 24.47 4.26
N GLU A 70 -1.68 24.39 3.65
CA GLU A 70 -0.99 25.57 3.10
C GLU A 70 -1.22 25.69 1.58
N PRO A 71 -1.98 26.70 1.11
CA PRO A 71 -2.40 26.78 -0.29
C PRO A 71 -1.31 27.25 -1.27
N THR A 72 -0.04 27.34 -0.88
CA THR A 72 0.95 28.00 -1.73
C THR A 72 2.34 27.38 -1.62
N ILE A 73 2.80 26.86 -2.76
CA ILE A 73 4.17 26.44 -3.08
C ILE A 73 4.52 25.03 -2.56
N GLY A 74 4.48 24.10 -3.52
CA GLY A 74 5.25 22.86 -3.68
C GLY A 74 5.88 22.20 -2.44
N PRO A 75 5.69 20.88 -2.26
CA PRO A 75 5.93 20.25 -1.00
C PRO A 75 7.42 20.17 -0.62
N THR A 76 7.92 21.18 0.08
CA THR A 76 9.25 21.12 0.74
C THR A 76 9.05 20.66 2.18
N ILE A 77 9.46 19.42 2.48
CA ILE A 77 9.50 18.93 3.85
C ILE A 77 10.85 19.42 4.43
N LEU A 78 10.85 19.92 5.67
CA LEU A 78 12.06 20.32 6.40
C LEU A 78 12.47 19.14 7.28
N ILE A 79 13.58 18.47 6.93
CA ILE A 79 14.16 17.40 7.76
C ILE A 79 15.60 17.71 8.13
N LEU A 80 15.91 17.37 9.38
CA LEU A 80 17.22 17.42 9.97
C LEU A 80 17.76 15.99 10.11
N SER A 81 18.93 15.72 9.52
CA SER A 81 19.71 14.50 9.73
C SER A 81 21.04 14.82 10.43
N ALA A 82 21.40 14.02 11.42
CA ALA A 82 22.54 14.25 12.30
C ALA A 82 23.89 13.72 11.78
N SER A 83 23.93 13.03 10.63
CA SER A 83 25.17 12.51 10.02
C SER A 83 25.83 13.46 8.99
N GLN A 84 25.26 14.64 8.73
CA GLN A 84 25.81 15.61 7.76
C GLN A 84 26.09 17.01 8.32
N LEU A 85 26.22 17.13 9.64
CA LEU A 85 26.54 18.38 10.35
C LEU A 85 27.96 18.94 10.06
N HIS A 86 28.68 18.42 9.07
CA HIS A 86 30.04 18.86 8.73
C HIS A 86 30.27 19.22 7.26
N ASN A 87 29.30 19.04 6.35
CA ASN A 87 29.52 19.39 4.94
C ASN A 87 28.44 20.34 4.43
N ARG A 88 28.79 21.64 4.38
CA ARG A 88 27.87 22.77 4.21
C ARG A 88 27.31 22.97 2.80
N ASN A 89 27.76 22.21 1.80
CA ASN A 89 27.64 22.62 0.39
C ASN A 89 27.04 21.60 -0.59
N THR A 90 26.41 20.51 -0.14
CA THR A 90 25.75 19.56 -1.07
C THR A 90 24.23 19.64 -0.99
N ALA A 91 23.60 19.59 -2.17
CA ALA A 91 22.17 19.74 -2.42
C ALA A 91 21.28 18.90 -1.48
N PRO A 92 20.07 19.39 -1.15
CA PRO A 92 19.16 18.75 -0.19
C PRO A 92 18.72 17.36 -0.67
N PHE A 93 19.25 16.31 -0.03
CA PHE A 93 18.76 14.94 -0.20
C PHE A 93 17.48 14.71 0.62
N SER A 94 16.58 13.91 0.04
CA SER A 94 15.15 13.96 0.33
C SER A 94 14.66 12.86 1.28
N ASP A 95 14.23 13.29 2.46
CA ASP A 95 13.11 12.91 3.32
C ASP A 95 12.33 11.61 3.04
N LYS A 96 11.98 11.38 1.78
CA LYS A 96 11.22 10.19 1.34
C LYS A 96 12.06 8.91 1.35
N VAL A 97 13.39 9.01 1.25
CA VAL A 97 14.30 7.85 1.36
C VAL A 97 14.27 7.27 2.79
N PHE A 98 14.26 8.14 3.80
CA PHE A 98 14.17 7.71 5.21
C PHE A 98 12.83 7.04 5.54
N ILE A 99 11.74 7.51 4.93
CA ILE A 99 10.41 6.91 5.11
C ILE A 99 10.36 5.50 4.53
N ALA A 100 10.92 5.29 3.34
CA ALA A 100 11.01 3.96 2.73
C ALA A 100 11.80 3.00 3.63
N GLU A 101 13.01 3.39 4.07
CA GLU A 101 13.83 2.56 4.99
C GLU A 101 13.10 2.23 6.30
N LEU A 102 12.33 3.18 6.84
CA LEU A 102 11.55 2.96 8.06
C LEU A 102 10.43 1.93 7.84
N PHE A 103 9.72 1.98 6.71
CA PHE A 103 8.69 1.00 6.40
C PHE A 103 9.26 -0.39 6.10
N GLU A 104 10.43 -0.44 5.45
CA GLU A 104 11.17 -1.68 5.25
C GLU A 104 11.56 -2.30 6.59
N LEU A 105 12.11 -1.51 7.52
CA LEU A 105 12.43 -1.96 8.88
C LEU A 105 11.19 -2.50 9.61
N ILE A 106 10.06 -1.80 9.52
CA ILE A 106 8.80 -2.25 10.14
C ILE A 106 8.37 -3.60 9.53
N GLY A 107 8.49 -3.77 8.22
CA GLY A 107 8.19 -5.03 7.55
C GLY A 107 9.04 -6.18 8.09
N CYS A 108 10.36 -5.98 8.20
CA CYS A 108 11.27 -6.96 8.80
C CYS A 108 10.90 -7.27 10.26
N VAL A 109 10.66 -6.25 11.08
CA VAL A 109 10.27 -6.43 12.50
C VAL A 109 8.98 -7.23 12.62
N CYS A 110 8.00 -6.96 11.76
CA CYS A 110 6.72 -7.67 11.72
C CYS A 110 6.89 -9.14 11.34
N GLU A 111 7.72 -9.42 10.33
CA GLU A 111 7.99 -10.79 9.88
C GLU A 111 8.67 -11.64 10.97
N LEU A 112 9.64 -11.06 11.68
CA LEU A 112 10.44 -11.78 12.68
C LEU A 112 9.72 -11.97 14.02
N SER A 113 8.79 -11.07 14.36
CA SER A 113 8.15 -11.06 15.67
C SER A 113 6.84 -11.83 15.72
N GLY A 114 6.29 -12.22 14.57
CA GLY A 114 5.01 -12.92 14.48
C GLY A 114 3.87 -12.17 15.19
N ASP A 115 3.18 -12.86 16.09
CA ASP A 115 1.98 -12.36 16.77
C ASP A 115 2.26 -11.17 17.71
N PHE A 116 3.46 -11.07 18.27
CA PHE A 116 3.88 -9.94 19.12
C PHE A 116 3.69 -8.57 18.46
N MET A 117 3.82 -8.52 17.13
CA MET A 117 3.65 -7.30 16.36
C MET A 117 2.23 -7.03 15.92
N THR A 118 1.29 -7.96 16.08
CA THR A 118 -0.10 -7.82 15.62
C THR A 118 -0.76 -6.55 16.15
N SER A 119 -0.85 -6.42 17.48
CA SER A 119 -1.52 -5.29 18.12
C SER A 119 -0.82 -3.96 17.84
N ARG A 120 0.51 -3.97 17.76
CA ARG A 120 1.32 -2.78 17.44
C ARG A 120 1.13 -2.36 16.00
N PHE A 121 1.11 -3.31 15.07
CA PHE A 121 0.84 -3.02 13.68
C PHE A 121 -0.56 -2.46 13.51
N GLU A 122 -1.57 -3.08 14.13
CA GLU A 122 -2.96 -2.64 14.05
C GLU A 122 -3.20 -1.24 14.63
N HIS A 123 -2.64 -0.94 15.80
CA HIS A 123 -2.95 0.30 16.50
C HIS A 123 -1.97 1.44 16.24
N ASP A 124 -0.70 1.12 15.98
CA ASP A 124 0.33 2.14 15.83
C ASP A 124 0.69 2.34 14.36
N VAL A 125 0.92 1.27 13.58
CA VAL A 125 1.40 1.37 12.18
C VAL A 125 0.27 1.66 11.20
N TRP A 126 -0.78 0.82 11.25
CA TRP A 126 -1.85 0.81 10.26
C TRP A 126 -2.56 2.15 10.13
N PRO A 127 -2.91 2.89 11.21
CA PRO A 127 -3.60 4.18 11.05
C PRO A 127 -2.81 5.19 10.23
N MET A 128 -1.47 5.15 10.31
CA MET A 128 -0.62 6.05 9.52
C MET A 128 -0.46 5.57 8.08
N PHE A 129 -0.34 4.26 7.86
CA PHE A 129 -0.32 3.68 6.52
C PHE A 129 -1.64 3.98 5.80
N ALA A 130 -2.76 3.77 6.48
CA ALA A 130 -4.09 4.01 5.96
C ALA A 130 -4.27 5.47 5.51
N GLU A 131 -3.78 6.40 6.33
CA GLU A 131 -3.80 7.82 6.02
C GLU A 131 -2.92 8.17 4.81
N LEU A 132 -1.66 7.74 4.79
CA LEU A 132 -0.71 8.05 3.73
C LEU A 132 -1.13 7.44 2.39
N ILE A 133 -1.58 6.18 2.41
CA ILE A 133 -2.09 5.49 1.22
C ILE A 133 -3.39 6.15 0.76
N GLY A 134 -4.31 6.46 1.68
CA GLY A 134 -5.58 7.13 1.35
C GLY A 134 -5.37 8.50 0.68
N HIS A 135 -4.39 9.27 1.15
CA HIS A 135 -4.01 10.55 0.53
C HIS A 135 -3.49 10.36 -0.89
N GLU A 136 -2.59 9.40 -1.09
CA GLU A 136 -2.00 9.10 -2.40
C GLU A 136 -3.05 8.56 -3.39
N VAL A 137 -3.97 7.70 -2.93
CA VAL A 137 -5.13 7.24 -3.71
C VAL A 137 -5.98 8.44 -4.15
N MET A 138 -6.32 9.33 -3.22
CA MET A 138 -7.11 10.53 -3.51
C MET A 138 -6.40 11.43 -4.53
N LEU A 139 -5.09 11.66 -4.41
CA LEU A 139 -4.32 12.45 -5.36
C LEU A 139 -4.35 11.83 -6.77
N ARG A 140 -4.16 10.51 -6.87
CA ARG A 140 -4.20 9.76 -8.13
C ARG A 140 -5.59 9.81 -8.76
N GLU A 141 -6.65 9.66 -7.98
CA GLU A 141 -8.02 9.80 -8.49
C GLU A 141 -8.30 11.20 -9.05
N ARG A 142 -7.81 12.25 -8.39
CA ARG A 142 -7.93 13.63 -8.91
C ARG A 142 -7.15 13.78 -10.22
N GLN A 143 -5.96 13.21 -10.32
CA GLN A 143 -5.17 13.23 -11.55
C GLN A 143 -5.90 12.53 -12.70
N ARG A 144 -6.48 11.34 -12.45
CA ARG A 144 -7.28 10.60 -13.44
C ARG A 144 -8.49 11.40 -13.93
N LYS A 145 -9.26 12.00 -13.00
CA LYS A 145 -10.43 12.85 -13.34
C LYS A 145 -10.04 14.10 -14.14
N GLY A 146 -8.90 14.71 -13.83
CA GLY A 146 -8.39 15.87 -14.57
C GLY A 146 -8.04 15.56 -16.03
N HIS A 147 -7.57 14.35 -16.32
CA HIS A 147 -7.26 13.92 -17.69
C HIS A 147 -8.51 13.66 -18.51
N ALA A 148 -9.56 13.08 -17.91
CA ALA A 148 -10.83 12.84 -18.58
C ALA A 148 -11.52 14.15 -19.02
N ALA A 149 -11.50 15.19 -18.17
CA ALA A 149 -12.12 16.47 -18.48
C ALA A 149 -11.41 17.25 -19.61
N GLY A 150 -10.10 17.08 -19.78
CA GLY A 150 -9.28 17.82 -20.75
C GLY A 150 -9.52 17.47 -22.22
N ASN A 151 -10.15 16.33 -22.50
CA ASN A 151 -10.45 15.91 -23.88
C ASN A 151 -11.76 16.47 -24.43
N GLN A 152 -12.61 17.03 -23.59
CA GLN A 152 -13.69 17.89 -24.07
C GLN A 152 -13.07 19.25 -24.41
N LYS A 153 -12.61 19.40 -25.66
CA LYS A 153 -12.23 20.71 -26.20
C LYS A 153 -13.37 21.68 -25.87
N PRO A 154 -13.21 22.65 -24.96
CA PRO A 154 -14.17 23.73 -24.89
C PRO A 154 -14.15 24.35 -26.29
N ASN A 155 -15.33 24.54 -26.88
CA ASN A 155 -15.49 25.24 -28.15
C ASN A 155 -15.05 26.70 -27.95
N LEU A 156 -13.73 26.90 -27.85
CA LEU A 156 -13.11 28.18 -27.62
C LEU A 156 -13.03 28.89 -28.99
N PRO A 157 -13.48 30.15 -29.09
CA PRO A 157 -13.45 30.88 -30.34
C PRO A 157 -12.04 30.95 -30.92
N LYS A 158 -11.94 30.69 -32.22
CA LYS A 158 -10.73 30.42 -33.03
C LYS A 158 -9.67 31.55 -33.10
N ASN A 159 -9.68 32.54 -32.22
CA ASN A 159 -8.98 33.81 -32.46
C ASN A 159 -7.84 34.16 -31.49
N MET A 160 -7.22 33.18 -30.81
CA MET A 160 -6.04 33.44 -29.97
C MET A 160 -4.73 32.93 -30.60
N SER A 161 -3.83 33.90 -30.81
CA SER A 161 -2.45 33.81 -31.30
C SER A 161 -1.68 32.56 -30.84
N ALA A 162 -1.14 31.84 -31.83
CA ALA A 162 -0.35 30.61 -31.70
C ALA A 162 0.89 30.75 -30.79
N THR A 163 1.38 31.96 -30.54
CA THR A 163 2.63 32.21 -29.83
C THR A 163 2.52 32.06 -28.31
N ARG A 164 1.35 32.37 -27.71
CA ARG A 164 1.17 32.20 -26.25
C ARG A 164 0.99 30.73 -25.84
N LYS A 165 0.58 29.87 -26.77
CA LYS A 165 0.35 28.44 -26.49
C LYS A 165 1.66 27.65 -26.37
N ALA A 166 2.71 28.05 -27.08
CA ALA A 166 3.99 27.37 -27.07
C ALA A 166 4.79 27.59 -25.77
N ILE A 167 4.70 28.79 -25.18
CA ILE A 167 5.48 29.16 -23.98
C ILE A 167 4.84 28.58 -22.70
N ALA A 168 3.51 28.51 -22.63
CA ALA A 168 2.81 27.92 -21.48
C ALA A 168 2.97 26.38 -21.40
N SER A 169 3.20 25.69 -22.53
CA SER A 169 3.29 24.22 -22.55
C SER A 169 4.64 23.65 -22.13
N THR A 170 5.73 24.43 -22.21
CA THR A 170 7.09 23.94 -21.93
C THR A 170 7.55 24.15 -20.50
N VAL A 171 7.07 25.19 -19.79
CA VAL A 171 7.54 25.50 -18.43
C VAL A 171 6.89 24.64 -17.35
N VAL A 172 5.67 24.13 -17.58
CA VAL A 172 4.92 23.39 -16.55
C VAL A 172 5.33 21.90 -16.45
N ARG A 173 6.02 21.34 -17.46
CA ARG A 173 6.23 19.88 -17.56
C ARG A 173 7.45 19.33 -16.81
N SER A 174 8.39 20.18 -16.40
CA SER A 174 9.71 19.73 -15.93
C SER A 174 9.80 19.47 -14.42
N HIS A 175 8.87 20.00 -13.62
CA HIS A 175 8.93 19.91 -12.15
C HIS A 175 8.02 18.84 -11.53
N SER A 176 7.06 18.28 -12.28
CA SER A 176 6.16 17.25 -11.74
C SER A 176 6.83 15.87 -11.62
N THR A 177 7.69 15.50 -12.57
CA THR A 177 8.20 14.12 -12.69
C THR A 177 9.05 13.67 -11.48
N LEU A 178 9.88 14.56 -10.94
CA LEU A 178 10.78 14.25 -9.83
C LEU A 178 10.08 14.06 -8.47
N SER A 179 8.95 14.74 -8.26
CA SER A 179 8.16 14.59 -7.03
C SER A 179 7.38 13.27 -7.03
N ASP A 180 6.87 12.90 -8.20
CA ASP A 180 6.07 11.70 -8.41
C ASP A 180 6.89 10.42 -8.16
N ASP A 181 8.13 10.34 -8.66
CA ASP A 181 9.02 9.18 -8.46
C ASP A 181 9.22 8.83 -6.97
N ARG A 182 9.31 9.84 -6.12
CA ARG A 182 9.60 9.63 -4.70
C ARG A 182 8.35 9.27 -3.89
N ASN A 183 7.19 9.84 -4.20
CA ASN A 183 5.91 9.42 -3.60
C ASN A 183 5.61 7.98 -3.98
N GLN A 184 5.87 7.65 -5.26
CA GLN A 184 5.77 6.30 -5.76
C GLN A 184 6.68 5.33 -4.99
N MET A 185 7.95 5.70 -4.73
CA MET A 185 8.84 4.85 -3.94
C MET A 185 8.29 4.59 -2.53
N ALA A 186 7.83 5.63 -1.82
CA ALA A 186 7.27 5.46 -0.49
C ALA A 186 6.02 4.56 -0.49
N LEU A 187 5.13 4.75 -1.48
CA LEU A 187 3.95 3.90 -1.68
C LEU A 187 4.34 2.45 -1.94
N LEU A 188 5.33 2.21 -2.80
CA LEU A 188 5.83 0.86 -3.09
C LEU A 188 6.37 0.18 -1.84
N THR A 189 7.12 0.90 -1.00
CA THR A 189 7.65 0.32 0.25
C THR A 189 6.55 0.06 1.27
N MET A 190 5.51 0.91 1.36
CA MET A 190 4.33 0.62 2.19
C MET A 190 3.60 -0.63 1.72
N LEU A 191 3.33 -0.76 0.42
CA LEU A 191 2.67 -1.93 -0.15
C LEU A 191 3.50 -3.21 0.05
N ALA A 192 4.81 -3.14 -0.15
CA ALA A 192 5.71 -4.27 0.11
C ALA A 192 5.70 -4.67 1.60
N CYS A 193 5.73 -3.70 2.51
CA CYS A 193 5.64 -3.91 3.95
C CYS A 193 4.31 -4.60 4.32
N ILE A 194 3.17 -4.10 3.81
CA ILE A 194 1.85 -4.73 4.02
C ILE A 194 1.86 -6.16 3.49
N SER A 195 2.33 -6.39 2.26
CA SER A 195 2.34 -7.74 1.67
C SER A 195 3.14 -8.73 2.53
N ARG A 196 4.34 -8.36 2.98
CA ARG A 196 5.17 -9.19 3.89
C ARG A 196 4.44 -9.50 5.20
N CYS A 197 3.77 -8.51 5.79
CA CYS A 197 3.01 -8.71 7.03
C CYS A 197 1.87 -9.72 6.86
N LEU A 198 1.17 -9.66 5.72
CA LEU A 198 0.05 -10.55 5.40
C LEU A 198 0.51 -11.97 5.00
N GLN A 199 1.68 -12.11 4.37
CA GLN A 199 2.24 -13.40 3.98
C GLN A 199 2.77 -14.19 5.18
N SER A 200 3.14 -13.53 6.27
CA SER A 200 3.50 -14.21 7.51
C SER A 200 2.29 -14.96 8.07
N ARG A 201 2.42 -16.28 8.25
CA ARG A 201 1.32 -17.15 8.72
C ARG A 201 0.78 -16.71 10.08
N VAL A 202 1.66 -16.29 10.99
CA VAL A 202 1.27 -15.93 12.36
C VAL A 202 0.69 -14.52 12.40
N LEU A 203 1.41 -13.54 11.82
CA LEU A 203 0.97 -12.15 11.82
C LEU A 203 -0.26 -11.95 10.93
N GLY A 204 -0.30 -12.55 9.74
CA GLY A 204 -1.41 -12.42 8.80
C GLY A 204 -2.75 -12.84 9.40
N VAL A 205 -2.79 -13.93 10.18
CA VAL A 205 -4.00 -14.34 10.93
C VAL A 205 -4.38 -13.30 11.98
N GLY A 206 -3.40 -12.73 12.69
CA GLY A 206 -3.63 -11.63 13.62
C GLY A 206 -4.20 -10.37 12.96
N LEU A 207 -3.86 -10.13 11.68
CA LEU A 207 -4.30 -8.97 10.90
C LEU A 207 -5.62 -9.18 10.14
N LEU A 208 -6.35 -10.29 10.35
CA LEU A 208 -7.63 -10.56 9.70
C LEU A 208 -8.63 -9.40 9.85
N GLY A 209 -8.67 -8.77 11.03
CA GLY A 209 -9.54 -7.61 11.29
C GLY A 209 -9.26 -6.40 10.39
N LEU A 210 -8.07 -6.32 9.80
CA LEU A 210 -7.66 -5.24 8.90
C LEU A 210 -7.91 -5.54 7.42
N VAL A 211 -8.21 -6.78 7.03
CA VAL A 211 -8.31 -7.19 5.62
C VAL A 211 -9.24 -6.28 4.82
N SER A 212 -10.43 -5.99 5.37
CA SER A 212 -11.41 -5.10 4.73
C SER A 212 -10.89 -3.67 4.57
N SER A 213 -10.22 -3.14 5.60
CA SER A 213 -9.65 -1.79 5.59
C SER A 213 -8.48 -1.67 4.59
N ILE A 214 -7.58 -2.65 4.59
CA ILE A 214 -6.45 -2.72 3.64
C ILE A 214 -6.98 -2.86 2.22
N GLY A 215 -7.91 -3.78 1.98
CA GLY A 215 -8.53 -3.97 0.67
C GLY A 215 -9.15 -2.70 0.12
N THR A 216 -9.90 -1.97 0.94
CA THR A 216 -10.55 -0.71 0.51
C THR A 216 -9.55 0.33 0.01
N LEU A 217 -8.37 0.42 0.63
CA LEU A 217 -7.34 1.38 0.24
C LEU A 217 -6.46 0.91 -0.92
N VAL A 218 -6.19 -0.39 -1.01
CA VAL A 218 -5.28 -0.95 -2.01
C VAL A 218 -5.98 -1.19 -3.34
N LEU A 219 -7.27 -1.55 -3.34
CA LEU A 219 -7.97 -1.88 -4.59
C LEU A 219 -7.98 -0.74 -5.63
N PRO A 220 -8.17 0.55 -5.29
CA PRO A 220 -8.07 1.65 -6.26
C PRO A 220 -6.68 1.81 -6.91
N LEU A 221 -5.63 1.23 -6.31
CA LEU A 221 -4.27 1.25 -6.85
C LEU A 221 -4.05 0.18 -7.93
N LEU A 222 -4.92 -0.82 -8.04
CA LEU A 222 -4.88 -1.80 -9.15
C LEU A 222 -5.12 -1.15 -10.52
N ALA A 223 -5.76 0.00 -10.54
CA ALA A 223 -5.97 0.81 -11.73
C ALA A 223 -4.67 1.48 -12.23
N ASP A 224 -3.61 1.53 -11.43
CA ASP A 224 -2.33 2.07 -11.86
C ASP A 224 -1.55 1.06 -12.69
N ASP A 225 -0.95 1.55 -13.77
CA ASP A 225 -0.02 0.77 -14.59
C ASP A 225 1.38 0.77 -13.96
N GLY A 226 2.13 -0.33 -14.18
CA GLY A 226 3.50 -0.50 -13.72
C GLY A 226 3.63 -0.90 -12.25
N LYS A 227 4.75 -0.52 -11.63
CA LYS A 227 5.19 -1.06 -10.33
C LYS A 227 4.18 -0.92 -9.20
N VAL A 228 3.41 0.18 -9.17
CA VAL A 228 2.43 0.42 -8.10
C VAL A 228 1.27 -0.55 -8.20
N GLY A 229 0.71 -0.74 -9.41
CA GLY A 229 -0.34 -1.71 -9.64
C GLY A 229 0.14 -3.14 -9.36
N ASP A 230 1.38 -3.46 -9.72
CA ASP A 230 1.97 -4.79 -9.47
C ASP A 230 2.14 -5.04 -7.96
N ALA A 231 2.64 -4.06 -7.21
CA ALA A 231 2.74 -4.16 -5.76
C ALA A 231 1.36 -4.24 -5.08
N ALA A 232 0.38 -3.49 -5.58
CA ALA A 232 -0.99 -3.55 -5.08
C ALA A 232 -1.63 -4.93 -5.37
N GLU A 233 -1.37 -5.51 -6.55
CA GLU A 233 -1.83 -6.85 -6.90
C GLU A 233 -1.27 -7.92 -5.95
N GLU A 234 0.02 -7.85 -5.61
CA GLU A 234 0.63 -8.75 -4.63
C GLU A 234 -0.01 -8.62 -3.24
N VAL A 235 -0.32 -7.40 -2.80
CA VAL A 235 -1.05 -7.21 -1.53
C VAL A 235 -2.44 -7.84 -1.61
N VAL A 236 -3.17 -7.66 -2.71
CA VAL A 236 -4.52 -8.24 -2.85
C VAL A 236 -4.47 -9.77 -2.91
N LYS A 237 -3.47 -10.37 -3.55
CA LYS A 237 -3.25 -11.83 -3.48
C LYS A 237 -3.05 -12.30 -2.05
N SER A 238 -2.21 -11.61 -1.28
CA SER A 238 -1.98 -11.93 0.14
C SER A 238 -3.26 -11.79 0.98
N LEU A 239 -4.07 -10.76 0.74
CA LEU A 239 -5.36 -10.59 1.41
C LEU A 239 -6.35 -11.70 1.05
N LEU A 240 -6.44 -12.11 -0.22
CA LEU A 240 -7.32 -13.18 -0.67
C LEU A 240 -6.92 -14.55 -0.08
N ALA A 241 -5.62 -14.76 0.14
CA ALA A 241 -5.11 -15.95 0.81
C ALA A 241 -5.48 -16.00 2.30
N LEU A 242 -5.67 -14.83 2.94
CA LEU A 242 -6.07 -14.72 4.34
C LEU A 242 -7.59 -14.81 4.52
N ASP A 243 -8.34 -14.00 3.77
CA ASP A 243 -9.80 -13.92 3.85
C ASP A 243 -10.38 -13.43 2.50
N SER A 244 -10.74 -14.40 1.66
CA SER A 244 -11.34 -14.14 0.34
C SER A 244 -12.75 -13.51 0.45
N ASP A 245 -13.51 -13.83 1.50
CA ASP A 245 -14.87 -13.34 1.70
C ASP A 245 -14.89 -11.85 2.06
N ALA A 246 -13.93 -11.39 2.86
CA ALA A 246 -13.80 -9.99 3.24
C ALA A 246 -13.54 -9.06 2.04
N LEU A 247 -12.81 -9.55 1.03
CA LEU A 247 -12.50 -8.78 -0.18
C LEU A 247 -13.53 -8.90 -1.30
N TRP A 248 -14.35 -9.95 -1.28
CA TRP A 248 -15.32 -10.20 -2.33
C TRP A 248 -16.30 -9.03 -2.51
N ARG A 249 -16.79 -8.45 -1.40
CA ARG A 249 -17.74 -7.33 -1.44
C ARG A 249 -17.13 -6.06 -2.06
N PRO A 250 -15.96 -5.55 -1.60
CA PRO A 250 -15.26 -4.45 -2.27
C PRO A 250 -14.97 -4.72 -3.76
N LEU A 251 -14.49 -5.93 -4.10
CA LEU A 251 -14.15 -6.29 -5.48
C LEU A 251 -15.36 -6.24 -6.41
N MET A 252 -16.50 -6.79 -5.97
CA MET A 252 -17.74 -6.75 -6.75
C MET A 252 -18.27 -5.31 -6.92
N THR A 253 -18.11 -4.47 -5.89
CA THR A 253 -18.49 -3.05 -5.95
C THR A 253 -17.67 -2.30 -7.01
N LEU A 254 -16.37 -2.59 -7.11
CA LEU A 254 -15.50 -2.00 -8.12
C LEU A 254 -15.75 -2.52 -9.53
N GLY A 255 -16.18 -3.78 -9.67
CA GLY A 255 -16.57 -4.37 -10.95
C GLY A 255 -17.86 -3.81 -11.56
N GLY A 256 -18.51 -2.83 -10.89
CA GLY A 256 -19.82 -2.31 -11.31
C GLY A 256 -20.96 -3.33 -11.15
N GLY A 257 -20.69 -4.47 -10.52
CA GLY A 257 -21.69 -5.47 -10.22
C GLY A 257 -22.55 -5.00 -9.06
N HIS A 258 -23.83 -4.73 -9.30
CA HIS A 258 -24.79 -4.61 -8.21
C HIS A 258 -24.86 -5.97 -7.48
N VAL A 259 -24.16 -6.06 -6.35
CA VAL A 259 -24.31 -7.21 -5.45
C VAL A 259 -25.70 -7.13 -4.86
N ASN A 260 -26.60 -7.95 -5.39
CA ASN A 260 -27.85 -8.23 -4.72
C ASN A 260 -27.45 -8.90 -3.38
N PRO A 261 -27.76 -8.32 -2.20
CA PRO A 261 -27.21 -8.75 -0.90
C PRO A 261 -27.84 -10.05 -0.39
N ARG A 262 -28.07 -11.02 -1.28
CA ARG A 262 -28.44 -12.36 -0.86
C ARG A 262 -27.18 -12.98 -0.24
N PRO A 263 -27.19 -13.33 1.06
CA PRO A 263 -26.12 -14.11 1.63
C PRO A 263 -26.00 -15.37 0.76
N TYR A 264 -24.77 -15.73 0.38
CA TYR A 264 -24.49 -17.03 -0.20
C TYR A 264 -25.02 -18.07 0.78
N LYS A 265 -26.25 -18.54 0.56
CA LYS A 265 -26.71 -19.79 1.13
C LYS A 265 -25.70 -20.79 0.61
N SER A 266 -24.91 -21.35 1.53
CA SER A 266 -24.02 -22.48 1.31
C SER A 266 -24.58 -23.32 0.17
N MET A 267 -23.83 -23.37 -0.93
CA MET A 267 -24.20 -24.07 -2.14
C MET A 267 -24.22 -25.55 -1.77
N SER A 268 -25.32 -26.03 -1.20
CA SER A 268 -25.62 -27.44 -1.21
C SER A 268 -25.73 -27.80 -2.68
N ILE A 269 -24.82 -28.64 -3.17
CA ILE A 269 -24.82 -29.18 -4.52
C ILE A 269 -26.13 -29.96 -4.68
N ILE A 270 -27.18 -29.27 -5.11
CA ILE A 270 -28.42 -29.88 -5.57
C ILE A 270 -28.31 -29.85 -7.08
N SER A 271 -27.91 -30.99 -7.63
CA SER A 271 -28.00 -31.26 -9.06
C SER A 271 -29.44 -31.09 -9.51
N ARG A 272 -29.70 -30.09 -10.36
CA ARG A 272 -30.98 -29.95 -11.07
C ARG A 272 -30.73 -29.52 -12.51
N ASN A 273 -30.95 -30.49 -13.40
CA ASN A 273 -31.22 -30.26 -14.81
C ASN A 273 -32.51 -29.42 -14.93
N GLY A 274 -32.46 -28.33 -15.69
CA GLY A 274 -33.64 -27.54 -16.01
C GLY A 274 -33.29 -26.34 -16.88
N SER A 275 -33.57 -26.47 -18.17
CA SER A 275 -33.65 -25.38 -19.14
C SER A 275 -34.66 -24.33 -18.68
N ASP A 276 -34.30 -23.05 -18.69
CA ASP A 276 -35.17 -21.99 -19.19
C ASP A 276 -34.41 -20.66 -19.31
N GLY A 277 -34.62 -19.99 -20.44
CA GLY A 277 -33.95 -18.77 -20.82
C GLY A 277 -34.43 -17.55 -20.04
N CYS A 278 -33.49 -16.82 -19.45
CA CYS A 278 -33.69 -15.45 -18.99
C CYS A 278 -32.90 -14.48 -19.88
N PRO A 279 -33.47 -13.31 -20.22
CA PRO A 279 -32.80 -12.33 -21.06
C PRO A 279 -31.69 -11.62 -20.27
N LEU A 280 -30.55 -11.40 -20.93
CA LEU A 280 -29.42 -10.63 -20.41
C LEU A 280 -29.82 -9.15 -20.29
N ASP A 281 -30.01 -8.67 -19.07
CA ASP A 281 -30.05 -7.23 -18.77
C ASP A 281 -28.68 -6.63 -19.09
N THR A 282 -28.64 -5.80 -20.13
CA THR A 282 -27.45 -5.07 -20.54
C THR A 282 -27.31 -3.85 -19.65
N ILE A 283 -26.45 -3.95 -18.63
CA ILE A 283 -26.12 -2.82 -17.75
C ILE A 283 -25.30 -1.82 -18.57
N VAL A 284 -25.86 -0.64 -18.80
CA VAL A 284 -25.17 0.50 -19.41
C VAL A 284 -24.23 1.08 -18.35
N THR A 285 -22.94 0.77 -18.46
CA THR A 285 -21.90 1.39 -17.64
C THR A 285 -21.59 2.79 -18.15
N GLU A 286 -21.63 3.79 -17.27
CA GLU A 286 -21.13 5.15 -17.51
C GLU A 286 -19.72 5.11 -18.13
N GLU A 287 -19.51 5.93 -19.17
CA GLU A 287 -18.29 6.01 -20.00
C GLU A 287 -17.11 6.56 -19.18
N THR A 288 -16.55 5.72 -18.33
CA THR A 288 -15.30 5.93 -17.61
C THR A 288 -14.13 5.55 -18.51
N ASP A 289 -13.01 6.27 -18.39
CA ASP A 289 -11.81 6.16 -19.23
C ASP A 289 -11.43 4.70 -19.56
N GLU A 290 -11.65 4.27 -20.81
CA GLU A 290 -11.53 2.88 -21.27
C GLU A 290 -10.18 2.24 -20.95
N ARG A 291 -9.11 3.02 -20.76
CA ARG A 291 -7.78 2.48 -20.43
C ARG A 291 -7.68 2.04 -18.98
N VAL A 292 -8.12 2.89 -18.06
CA VAL A 292 -8.13 2.59 -16.63
C VAL A 292 -9.02 1.39 -16.37
N ASN A 293 -10.18 1.36 -17.03
CA ASN A 293 -11.11 0.26 -16.93
C ASN A 293 -10.47 -1.06 -17.44
N ARG A 294 -9.78 -1.04 -18.58
CA ARG A 294 -9.09 -2.24 -19.11
C ARG A 294 -7.97 -2.78 -18.21
N SER A 295 -7.19 -1.94 -17.53
CA SER A 295 -6.14 -2.40 -16.62
C SER A 295 -6.74 -3.02 -15.36
N LEU A 296 -7.70 -2.29 -14.75
CA LEU A 296 -8.43 -2.75 -13.57
C LEU A 296 -9.20 -4.05 -13.85
N THR A 297 -9.94 -4.14 -14.95
CA THR A 297 -10.69 -5.36 -15.32
C THR A 297 -9.75 -6.54 -15.54
N ARG A 298 -8.60 -6.35 -16.20
CA ARG A 298 -7.62 -7.44 -16.40
C ARG A 298 -7.06 -7.96 -15.08
N ARG A 299 -6.64 -7.07 -14.18
CA ARG A 299 -6.14 -7.47 -12.86
C ARG A 299 -7.24 -8.07 -12.00
N ALA A 300 -8.44 -7.51 -12.01
CA ALA A 300 -9.60 -8.05 -11.30
C ALA A 300 -9.97 -9.46 -11.79
N LEU A 301 -9.96 -9.70 -13.10
CA LEU A 301 -10.16 -11.04 -13.67
C LEU A 301 -9.06 -12.02 -13.22
N GLY A 302 -7.80 -11.59 -13.24
CA GLY A 302 -6.68 -12.39 -12.74
C GLY A 302 -6.83 -12.74 -11.25
N LEU A 303 -7.26 -11.78 -10.43
CA LEU A 303 -7.51 -11.96 -9.00
C LEU A 303 -8.71 -12.87 -8.73
N MET A 304 -9.79 -12.76 -9.52
CA MET A 304 -10.93 -13.69 -9.41
C MET A 304 -10.53 -15.12 -9.79
N HIS A 305 -9.70 -15.30 -10.83
CA HIS A 305 -9.18 -16.62 -11.17
C HIS A 305 -8.27 -17.17 -10.06
N PHE A 306 -7.40 -16.34 -9.50
CA PHE A 306 -6.56 -16.71 -8.35
C PHE A 306 -7.39 -17.11 -7.13
N ALA A 307 -8.42 -16.34 -6.78
CA ALA A 307 -9.35 -16.67 -5.70
C ALA A 307 -10.08 -18.00 -5.96
N GLY A 308 -10.51 -18.25 -7.21
CA GLY A 308 -11.11 -19.52 -7.62
C GLY A 308 -10.16 -20.70 -7.37
N SER A 309 -8.91 -20.58 -7.80
CA SER A 309 -7.87 -21.61 -7.59
C SER A 309 -7.54 -21.85 -6.11
N LEU A 310 -7.54 -20.81 -5.26
CA LEU A 310 -7.39 -20.97 -3.82
C LEU A 310 -8.55 -21.74 -3.19
N ILE A 311 -9.79 -21.44 -3.60
CA ILE A 311 -10.98 -22.15 -3.11
C ILE A 311 -10.92 -23.63 -3.48
N GLU A 312 -10.51 -23.96 -4.71
CA GLU A 312 -10.33 -25.34 -5.14
C GLU A 312 -9.28 -26.09 -4.30
N GLN A 313 -8.18 -25.43 -3.92
CA GLN A 313 -7.13 -26.03 -3.09
C GLN A 313 -7.55 -26.29 -1.64
N VAL A 314 -8.49 -25.50 -1.09
CA VAL A 314 -8.97 -25.67 0.29
C VAL A 314 -10.06 -26.73 0.40
N ILE A 315 -10.80 -26.99 -0.68
CA ILE A 315 -11.93 -27.94 -0.70
C ILE A 315 -11.46 -29.39 -0.93
N VAL A 316 -10.24 -29.62 -1.42
CA VAL A 316 -9.65 -30.95 -1.64
C VAL A 316 -8.82 -31.39 -0.45
#